data_AF-A0A255HZ24-F1
#
_entry.id   AF-A0A255HZ24-F1
#
_cell.length_a   1.000
_cell.length_b   1.000
_cell.length_c   1.000
_cell.angle_alpha   90.00
_cell.angle_beta   90.00
_cell.angle_gamma   90.00
#
_symmetry.space_group_name_H-M   'P 1'
#
loop_
_entity.id
_entity.type
_entity.pdbx_description
1 polymer ?
#
loop_
_entity_poly.entity_id
_entity_poly.type
_entity_poly.pdbx_seq_one_letter_code
_entity_poly.pdbx_strand_id
1 'polypeptide(L)'
;MMVMEEAAHRVKIGYSNNPVRRCKELYNSSSSHPYHILHVWEVADMHSVEKLIHKELAYYRPNPRREFFEVFEAYDNEIDISWPDVINGLNIHNKLSCDIDEILQKNGIKYERWYLDRLEEYDYQMRVFKSSTLS
;
A
#
# COMPACT_ATOMS: atom_id res chain seq x y z
N MET A 1 18.41 13.56 -27.63
CA MET A 1 17.00 13.69 -27.20
C MET A 1 16.95 13.33 -25.74
N MET A 2 16.80 14.33 -24.85
CA MET A 2 16.57 14.08 -23.43
C MET A 2 15.06 14.07 -23.24
N VAL A 3 14.50 12.91 -22.90
CA VAL A 3 13.12 12.83 -22.45
C VAL A 3 13.17 13.18 -20.97
N MET A 4 12.52 14.27 -20.57
CA MET A 4 12.18 14.51 -19.17
C MET A 4 11.11 13.48 -18.83
N GLU A 5 11.52 12.41 -18.15
CA GLU A 5 10.61 11.41 -17.60
C GLU A 5 9.74 12.14 -16.58
N GLU A 6 8.43 12.24 -16.83
CA GLU A 6 7.51 12.69 -15.78
C GLU A 6 7.71 11.79 -14.57
N ALA A 7 7.86 12.38 -13.39
CA ALA A 7 8.29 11.68 -12.21
C ALA A 7 7.20 10.68 -11.78
N ALA A 8 7.32 9.43 -12.24
CA ALA A 8 6.44 8.35 -11.83
C ALA A 8 6.42 8.28 -10.30
N HIS A 9 5.23 8.38 -9.72
CA HIS A 9 5.08 8.17 -8.28
C HIS A 9 5.39 6.71 -7.98
N ARG A 10 6.21 6.46 -6.96
CA ARG A 10 6.59 5.10 -6.57
C ARG A 10 5.90 4.69 -5.30
N VAL A 11 5.16 3.59 -5.37
CA VAL A 11 4.56 2.95 -4.20
C VAL A 11 5.29 1.65 -3.89
N LYS A 12 5.25 1.26 -2.61
CA LYS A 12 5.79 -0.01 -2.15
C LYS A 12 4.63 -0.92 -1.76
N ILE A 13 4.58 -2.13 -2.31
CA ILE A 13 3.60 -3.17 -1.93
C ILE A 13 4.36 -4.30 -1.25
N GLY A 14 4.09 -4.54 0.02
CA GLY A 14 4.61 -5.69 0.75
C GLY A 14 3.80 -6.05 1.99
N TYR A 15 4.17 -7.13 2.68
CA TYR A 15 3.44 -7.60 3.87
C TYR A 15 4.15 -7.30 5.21
N SER A 16 3.36 -7.29 6.28
CA SER A 16 3.87 -7.26 7.65
C SER A 16 2.81 -7.73 8.66
N ASN A 17 3.24 -8.45 9.71
CA ASN A 17 2.41 -8.73 10.89
C ASN A 17 2.14 -7.48 11.76
N ASN A 18 2.83 -6.37 11.49
CA ASN A 18 2.62 -5.09 12.15
C ASN A 18 3.02 -3.94 11.21
N PRO A 19 2.14 -3.58 10.25
CA PRO A 19 2.46 -2.61 9.20
C PRO A 19 2.81 -1.23 9.78
N VAL A 20 2.14 -0.81 10.86
CA VAL A 20 2.40 0.47 11.54
C VAL A 20 3.81 0.52 12.12
N ARG A 21 4.22 -0.53 12.85
CA ARG A 21 5.59 -0.64 13.37
C ARG A 21 6.61 -0.68 12.22
N ARG A 22 6.34 -1.44 11.17
CA ARG A 22 7.23 -1.56 10.01
C ARG A 22 7.45 -0.22 9.32
N CYS A 23 6.41 0.61 9.22
CA CYS A 23 6.50 1.97 8.67
C CYS A 23 7.39 2.87 9.53
N LYS A 24 7.24 2.82 10.87
CA LYS A 24 8.11 3.53 11.82
C LYS A 24 9.57 3.07 11.73
N GLU A 25 9.80 1.77 11.59
CA GLU A 25 11.15 1.22 11.41
C GLU A 25 11.78 1.66 10.09
N LEU A 26 10.99 1.73 9.00
CA LEU A 26 11.46 2.24 7.72
C LEU A 26 11.85 3.71 7.80
N TYR A 27 11.06 4.54 8.50
CA TYR A 27 11.39 5.94 8.75
C TYR A 27 12.75 6.14 9.43
N ASN A 28 13.11 5.24 10.35
CA ASN A 28 14.37 5.30 11.09
C ASN A 28 15.56 4.66 10.36
N SER A 29 15.30 3.99 9.24
CA SER A 29 16.34 3.49 8.33
C SER A 29 16.71 4.58 7.33
N SER A 30 17.88 4.48 6.69
CA SER A 30 18.56 5.50 5.86
C SER A 30 17.79 6.03 4.62
N SER A 31 16.47 5.82 4.52
CA SER A 31 15.59 6.44 3.53
C SER A 31 15.39 7.93 3.85
N SER A 32 15.70 8.79 2.89
CA SER A 32 15.61 10.25 2.99
C SER A 32 14.19 10.81 3.10
N HIS A 33 13.15 9.96 3.04
CA HIS A 33 11.75 10.37 3.04
C HIS A 33 10.87 9.44 3.87
N PRO A 34 9.86 9.97 4.59
CA PRO A 34 8.90 9.15 5.29
C PRO A 34 8.11 8.25 4.34
N TYR A 35 7.94 7.00 4.75
CA TYR A 35 6.91 6.14 4.17
C TYR A 35 5.57 6.52 4.78
N HIS A 36 4.54 6.59 3.95
CA HIS A 36 3.15 6.71 4.37
C HIS A 36 2.43 5.43 3.94
N ILE A 37 1.71 4.79 4.86
CA ILE A 37 0.87 3.64 4.53
C ILE A 37 -0.41 4.19 3.90
N LEU A 38 -0.72 3.74 2.69
CA LEU A 38 -1.97 4.07 2.01
C LEU A 38 -3.12 3.16 2.47
N HIS A 39 -2.88 1.85 2.34
CA HIS A 39 -3.87 0.82 2.61
C HIS A 39 -3.22 -0.36 3.31
N VAL A 40 -4.05 -1.10 4.05
CA VAL A 40 -3.71 -2.42 4.57
C VAL A 40 -4.79 -3.39 4.11
N TRP A 41 -4.38 -4.48 3.47
CA TRP A 41 -5.25 -5.62 3.19
C TRP A 41 -4.94 -6.72 4.20
N GLU A 42 -5.89 -6.98 5.10
CA GLU A 42 -5.83 -8.13 5.98
C GLU A 42 -6.27 -9.37 5.24
N VAL A 43 -5.41 -10.40 5.25
CA VAL A 43 -5.62 -11.67 4.56
C VAL A 43 -5.10 -12.82 5.41
N ALA A 44 -5.61 -14.02 5.19
CA ALA A 44 -5.21 -15.20 5.95
C ALA A 44 -3.76 -15.65 5.67
N ASP A 45 -3.29 -15.53 4.41
CA ASP A 45 -1.93 -15.89 3.99
C ASP A 45 -1.28 -14.75 3.22
N MET A 46 -0.62 -13.86 3.95
CA MET A 46 0.02 -12.68 3.37
C MET A 46 1.15 -13.00 2.39
N HIS A 47 1.86 -14.12 2.59
CA HIS A 47 3.00 -14.49 1.74
C HIS A 47 2.54 -14.91 0.35
N SER A 48 1.52 -15.77 0.30
CA SER A 48 0.93 -16.21 -0.98
C SER A 48 0.26 -15.04 -1.70
N VAL A 49 -0.43 -14.18 -0.95
CA VAL A 49 -1.11 -12.98 -1.50
C VAL A 49 -0.11 -11.98 -2.07
N GLU A 50 0.97 -11.64 -1.35
CA GLU A 50 1.98 -10.72 -1.87
C GLU A 50 2.60 -11.25 -3.17
N LYS A 51 2.97 -12.53 -3.20
CA LYS A 51 3.56 -13.15 -4.38
C LYS A 51 2.61 -13.13 -5.58
N LEU A 52 1.32 -13.34 -5.36
CA LEU A 52 0.29 -13.24 -6.39
C LEU A 52 0.20 -11.81 -6.92
N ILE A 53 0.06 -10.81 -6.03
CA ILE A 53 -0.05 -9.39 -6.40
C ILE A 53 1.20 -8.95 -7.18
N HIS A 54 2.39 -9.30 -6.71
CA HIS A 54 3.65 -8.97 -7.38
C HIS A 54 3.80 -9.59 -8.77
N LYS A 55 3.17 -10.74 -8.99
CA LYS A 55 3.16 -11.43 -10.28
C LYS A 55 2.17 -10.79 -11.24
N GLU A 56 0.94 -10.55 -10.80
CA GLU A 56 -0.12 -9.98 -11.64
C GLU A 56 0.17 -8.50 -11.97
N LEU A 57 0.80 -7.77 -11.05
CA LEU A 57 1.20 -6.36 -11.24
C LEU A 57 2.65 -6.20 -11.71
N ALA A 58 3.27 -7.26 -12.25
CA ALA A 58 4.68 -7.23 -12.67
C ALA A 58 4.98 -6.15 -13.71
N TYR A 59 3.99 -5.78 -14.53
CA TYR A 59 4.10 -4.71 -15.53
C TYR A 59 4.44 -3.35 -14.92
N TYR A 60 3.97 -3.08 -13.70
CA TYR A 60 4.23 -1.83 -12.98
C TYR A 60 5.56 -1.84 -12.21
N ARG A 61 6.36 -2.92 -12.27
CA ARG A 61 7.58 -3.05 -11.48
C ARG A 61 8.80 -2.62 -12.30
N PRO A 62 9.44 -1.47 -12.02
CA PRO A 62 10.69 -1.09 -12.68
C PRO A 62 11.83 -2.05 -12.36
N ASN A 63 11.75 -2.77 -11.23
CA ASN A 63 12.70 -3.81 -10.87
C ASN A 63 11.98 -5.02 -10.22
N PRO A 64 11.97 -6.20 -10.87
CA PRO A 64 11.26 -7.38 -10.38
C PRO A 64 11.86 -7.98 -9.10
N ARG A 65 13.06 -7.54 -8.68
CA ARG A 65 13.69 -7.96 -7.42
C ARG A 65 13.31 -7.06 -6.24
N ARG A 66 12.59 -5.96 -6.48
CA ARG A 66 12.22 -4.99 -5.43
C ARG A 66 10.70 -4.83 -5.37
N GLU A 67 10.21 -4.48 -4.20
CA GLU A 67 8.78 -4.33 -3.89
C GLU A 67 8.23 -2.95 -4.31
N PHE A 68 8.83 -2.30 -5.31
CA PHE A 68 8.41 -0.97 -5.78
C PHE A 68 7.64 -1.08 -7.09
N PHE A 69 6.62 -0.24 -7.21
CA PHE A 69 5.71 -0.16 -8.33
C PHE A 69 5.58 1.31 -8.77
N GLU A 70 5.52 1.55 -10.07
CA GLU A 70 5.36 2.87 -10.65
C GLU A 70 3.89 3.15 -10.97
N VAL A 71 3.44 4.34 -10.59
CA VAL A 71 2.11 4.87 -10.86
C VAL A 71 2.27 6.00 -11.88
N PHE A 72 1.63 5.83 -13.04
CA PHE A 72 1.81 6.69 -14.20
C PHE A 72 0.71 7.75 -14.35
N GLU A 73 -0.38 7.65 -13.58
CA GLU A 73 -1.50 8.60 -13.60
C GLU A 73 -1.75 9.11 -12.17
N ALA A 74 -1.18 10.26 -11.83
CA ALA A 74 -1.71 11.09 -10.75
C ALA A 74 -2.62 12.12 -11.40
N TYR A 75 -3.89 12.18 -11.00
CA TYR A 75 -4.78 13.22 -11.49
C TYR A 75 -4.45 14.51 -10.73
N ASP A 76 -3.58 15.34 -11.30
CA ASP A 76 -3.11 16.59 -10.68
C ASP A 76 -4.24 17.62 -10.45
N ASN A 77 -5.40 17.46 -11.10
CA ASN A 77 -6.38 18.55 -11.23
C ASN A 77 -7.74 18.33 -10.54
N GLU A 78 -7.98 17.18 -9.89
CA GLU A 78 -9.23 16.94 -9.15
C GLU A 78 -8.93 16.28 -7.80
N ILE A 79 -8.58 17.11 -6.81
CA ILE A 79 -8.45 16.69 -5.41
C ILE A 79 -9.87 16.46 -4.85
N ASP A 80 -10.39 15.25 -4.98
CA ASP A 80 -11.55 14.83 -4.20
C ASP A 80 -11.05 14.28 -2.86
N ILE A 81 -11.06 15.13 -1.83
CA ILE A 81 -10.69 14.78 -0.45
C ILE A 81 -11.58 13.68 0.15
N SER A 82 -12.71 13.35 -0.47
CA SER A 82 -13.54 12.22 -0.04
C SER A 82 -13.00 10.87 -0.52
N TRP A 83 -11.98 10.86 -1.40
CA TRP A 83 -11.39 9.63 -1.91
C TRP A 83 -10.28 9.13 -0.98
N PRO A 84 -10.24 7.83 -0.71
CA PRO A 84 -9.34 7.25 0.29
C PRO A 84 -7.85 7.25 -0.08
N ASP A 85 -7.51 7.50 -1.34
CA ASP A 85 -6.15 7.32 -1.88
C ASP A 85 -5.39 8.67 -2.04
N VAL A 86 -5.87 9.73 -1.39
CA VAL A 86 -5.24 11.07 -1.45
C VAL A 86 -4.01 11.15 -0.52
N ILE A 87 -2.81 11.36 -1.09
CA ILE A 87 -1.59 11.70 -0.33
C ILE A 87 -1.16 13.12 -0.69
N ASN A 88 -0.96 14.00 0.29
CA ASN A 88 -0.41 15.35 0.09
C ASN A 88 -1.15 16.18 -0.98
N GLY A 89 -2.45 15.96 -1.16
CA GLY A 89 -3.25 16.64 -2.19
C GLY A 89 -3.09 16.07 -3.59
N LEU A 90 -2.42 14.93 -3.77
CA LEU A 90 -2.47 14.18 -5.02
C LEU A 90 -3.61 13.17 -4.90
N ASN A 91 -4.60 13.28 -5.79
CA ASN A 91 -5.56 12.22 -5.99
C ASN A 91 -4.86 11.13 -6.81
N ILE A 92 -4.09 10.31 -6.10
CA ILE A 92 -3.58 9.07 -6.66
C ILE A 92 -4.81 8.18 -6.71
N HIS A 93 -5.66 8.30 -7.73
CA HIS A 93 -6.59 7.23 -8.06
C HIS A 93 -5.71 6.05 -8.43
N ASN A 94 -5.19 5.34 -7.43
CA ASN A 94 -4.13 4.40 -7.64
C ASN A 94 -4.81 3.20 -8.23
N LYS A 95 -4.80 3.13 -9.56
CA LYS A 95 -5.28 1.98 -10.31
C LYS A 95 -4.76 0.68 -9.66
N LEU A 96 -3.55 0.69 -9.09
CA LEU A 96 -3.01 -0.45 -8.35
C LEU A 96 -3.85 -0.88 -7.14
N SER A 97 -4.42 0.04 -6.37
CA SER A 97 -5.27 -0.30 -5.23
C SER A 97 -6.54 -1.03 -5.68
N CYS A 98 -7.18 -0.53 -6.74
CA CYS A 98 -8.34 -1.19 -7.37
C CYS A 98 -7.93 -2.53 -8.01
N ASP A 99 -6.80 -2.57 -8.72
CA ASP A 99 -6.30 -3.78 -9.35
C ASP A 99 -5.98 -4.85 -8.27
N ILE A 100 -5.48 -4.46 -7.08
CA ILE A 100 -5.30 -5.39 -5.94
C ILE A 100 -6.65 -5.96 -5.51
N ASP A 101 -7.67 -5.12 -5.30
CA ASP A 101 -9.02 -5.59 -4.95
C ASP A 101 -9.56 -6.57 -6.00
N GLU A 102 -9.44 -6.24 -7.29
CA GLU A 102 -9.83 -7.11 -8.40
C GLU A 102 -9.06 -8.45 -8.41
N ILE A 103 -7.74 -8.42 -8.19
CA ILE A 103 -6.90 -9.61 -8.10
C ILE A 103 -7.38 -10.50 -6.95
N LEU A 104 -7.62 -9.94 -5.77
CA LEU A 104 -8.07 -10.70 -4.60
C LEU A 104 -9.45 -11.32 -4.85
N GLN A 105 -10.39 -10.54 -5.38
CA GLN A 105 -11.75 -11.00 -5.70
C GLN A 105 -11.74 -12.10 -6.77
N LYS A 106 -11.02 -11.90 -7.88
CA LYS A 106 -10.90 -12.88 -8.97
C LYS A 106 -10.33 -14.22 -8.51
N ASN A 107 -9.44 -14.20 -7.51
CA ASN A 107 -8.84 -15.40 -6.94
C ASN A 107 -9.61 -15.96 -5.74
N GLY A 108 -10.77 -15.39 -5.40
CA GLY A 108 -11.60 -15.85 -4.28
C GLY A 108 -10.95 -15.66 -2.90
N ILE A 109 -9.99 -14.73 -2.80
CA ILE A 109 -9.28 -14.45 -1.55
C ILE A 109 -10.15 -13.52 -0.71
N LYS A 110 -10.47 -13.95 0.51
CA LYS A 110 -11.18 -13.10 1.49
C LYS A 110 -10.20 -12.09 2.09
N TYR A 111 -10.62 -10.85 2.18
CA TYR A 111 -9.82 -9.77 2.74
C TYR A 111 -10.68 -8.69 3.42
N GLU A 112 -10.05 -7.92 4.30
CA GLU A 112 -10.56 -6.66 4.81
C GLU A 112 -9.57 -5.54 4.46
N ARG A 113 -10.06 -4.42 3.92
CA ARG A 113 -9.22 -3.28 3.50
C ARG A 113 -9.39 -2.12 4.47
N TRP A 114 -8.27 -1.61 4.97
CA TRP A 114 -8.19 -0.46 5.86
C TRP A 114 -7.51 0.73 5.17
N TYR A 115 -7.94 1.93 5.53
CA TYR A 115 -7.49 3.21 4.97
C TYR A 115 -6.64 4.01 5.97
N LEU A 116 -5.86 4.98 5.47
CA LEU A 116 -4.95 5.78 6.29
C LEU A 116 -5.64 6.50 7.46
N ASP A 117 -6.80 7.10 7.22
CA ASP A 117 -7.60 7.80 8.24
C ASP A 117 -8.05 6.86 9.38
N ARG A 118 -8.13 5.55 9.11
CA ARG A 118 -8.48 4.51 10.08
C ARG A 118 -7.29 3.72 10.59
N LEU A 119 -6.05 4.02 10.16
CA LEU A 119 -4.87 3.28 10.61
C LEU A 119 -4.57 3.49 12.10
N GLU A 120 -4.92 4.64 12.67
CA GLU A 120 -4.81 4.86 14.12
C GLU A 120 -5.79 3.97 14.89
N GLU A 121 -7.00 3.79 14.37
CA GLU A 121 -7.99 2.84 14.91
C GLU A 121 -7.48 1.41 14.80
N TYR A 122 -6.91 1.04 13.64
CA TYR A 122 -6.28 -0.27 13.42
C TYR A 122 -5.13 -0.52 14.41
N ASP A 123 -4.22 0.44 14.61
CA ASP A 123 -3.11 0.33 15.57
C ASP A 123 -3.62 0.16 17.01
N TYR A 124 -4.70 0.85 17.36
CA TYR A 124 -5.35 0.71 18.66
C TYR A 124 -5.96 -0.68 18.82
N GLN A 125 -6.77 -1.14 17.85
CA GLN A 125 -7.37 -2.48 17.84
C GLN A 125 -6.31 -3.57 17.98
N MET A 126 -5.18 -3.43 17.26
CA MET A 126 -4.07 -4.38 17.31
C MET A 126 -3.36 -4.42 18.66
N ARG A 127 -3.24 -3.29 19.35
CA ARG A 127 -2.71 -3.24 20.72
C ARG A 127 -3.65 -3.92 21.72
N VAL A 128 -4.96 -3.65 21.61
CA VAL A 128 -5.98 -4.26 22.47
C VAL A 128 -6.03 -5.78 22.28
N PHE A 129 -6.07 -6.26 21.03
CA PHE A 129 -6.11 -7.69 20.73
C PHE A 129 -4.89 -8.44 21.28
N LYS A 130 -3.67 -7.88 21.13
CA LYS A 130 -2.47 -8.50 21.69
C LYS A 130 -2.50 -8.57 23.21
N SER A 131 -3.06 -7.56 23.88
CA SER A 131 -3.20 -7.56 25.34
C SER A 131 -4.22 -8.61 25.84
N SER A 132 -5.30 -8.86 25.09
CA SER A 132 -6.32 -9.84 25.48
C SER A 132 -5.93 -11.29 25.21
N THR A 133 -5.11 -11.57 24.18
CA THR A 133 -4.59 -12.93 23.91
C THR A 133 -3.44 -13.37 24.81
N LEU A 134 -2.87 -12.45 25.60
CA LEU A 134 -1.77 -12.71 26.54
C LEU A 134 -2.24 -12.72 28.01
N SER A 135 -3.56 -12.66 28.23
CA SER A 135 -4.24 -12.75 29.54
C SER A 135 -4.84 -14.13 29.73
#